data_AF-A0A934ZSL7-F1
#
_entry.id   AF-A0A934ZSL7-F1
#
_cell.length_a   1.000
_cell.length_b   1.000
_cell.length_c   1.000
_cell.angle_alpha   90.00
_cell.angle_beta   90.00
_cell.angle_gamma   90.00
#
_symmetry.space_group_name_H-M   'P 1'
#
loop_
_entity.id
_entity.type
_entity.pdbx_description
1 polymer ?
#
loop_
_entity_poly.entity_id
_entity_poly.type
_entity_poly.pdbx_seq_one_letter_code
_entity_poly.pdbx_strand_id
1 'polypeptide(L)'
;MKLLVAELAGQLPTDDAHRREAERRWGVIVAAMANGLLSPGRRFGSALGEAVPEARVVKLLRAHDEALANAVRVTVHQLASQGVRFDPFDLARLVLTDGADDEDDVRRNIYQDYFAVAPGA
;
A
#
# COMPACT_ATOMS: atom_id res chain seq x y z
N MET A 1 -12.89 14.74 -31.89
CA MET A 1 -11.75 14.46 -31.00
C MET A 1 -11.39 12.96 -31.03
N LYS A 2 -11.14 12.38 -32.21
CA LYS A 2 -10.73 10.97 -32.39
C LYS A 2 -9.30 10.84 -32.97
N LEU A 3 -8.80 11.89 -33.63
CA LEU A 3 -7.46 11.90 -34.23
C LEU A 3 -6.33 11.95 -33.18
N LEU A 4 -6.49 12.74 -32.11
CA LEU A 4 -5.44 12.93 -31.10
C LEU A 4 -5.14 11.68 -30.26
N VAL A 5 -6.12 10.78 -30.10
CA VAL A 5 -5.93 9.52 -29.35
C VAL A 5 -5.14 8.50 -30.18
N ALA A 6 -5.29 8.53 -31.51
CA ALA A 6 -4.57 7.63 -32.41
C ALA A 6 -3.10 8.05 -32.56
N GLU A 7 -2.81 9.35 -32.59
CA GLU A 7 -1.45 9.88 -32.67
C GLU A 7 -0.63 9.55 -31.41
N LEU A 8 -1.25 9.60 -30.22
CA LEU A 8 -0.60 9.26 -28.95
C LEU A 8 -0.34 7.75 -28.81
N ALA A 9 -1.24 6.91 -29.35
CA ALA A 9 -1.11 5.46 -29.30
C ALA A 9 0.11 4.94 -30.10
N GLY A 10 0.49 5.65 -31.17
CA GLY A 10 1.66 5.31 -31.99
C GLY A 10 3.01 5.68 -31.37
N GLN A 11 3.03 6.43 -30.26
CA GLN A 11 4.23 6.90 -29.56
C GLN A 11 4.46 6.23 -28.20
N LEU A 12 3.77 5.14 -27.89
CA LEU A 12 3.96 4.41 -26.63
C LEU A 12 4.80 3.15 -26.88
N PRO A 13 6.12 3.17 -26.60
CA PRO A 13 6.89 1.94 -26.54
C PRO A 13 6.31 0.94 -25.54
N THR A 14 6.19 -0.27 -26.10
CA THR A 14 6.07 -1.64 -25.60
C THR A 14 6.79 -1.94 -24.30
N ASP A 15 6.20 -1.56 -23.18
CA ASP A 15 6.32 -2.39 -21.99
C ASP A 15 4.98 -2.55 -21.29
N ASP A 16 4.09 -3.28 -21.98
CA ASP A 16 2.76 -3.61 -21.48
C ASP A 16 2.82 -4.35 -20.15
N ALA A 17 3.92 -5.05 -19.83
CA ALA A 17 4.08 -5.73 -18.55
C ALA A 17 4.31 -4.71 -17.43
N HIS A 18 5.28 -3.80 -17.58
CA HIS A 18 5.55 -2.77 -16.58
C HIS A 18 4.37 -1.80 -16.43
N ARG A 19 3.66 -1.48 -17.52
CA ARG A 19 2.44 -0.66 -17.45
C ARG A 19 1.33 -1.37 -16.68
N ARG A 20 1.04 -2.64 -16.99
CA ARG A 20 0.02 -3.42 -16.28
C ARG A 20 0.36 -3.59 -14.81
N GLU A 21 1.64 -3.76 -14.48
CA GLU A 21 2.08 -3.85 -13.10
C GLU A 21 1.90 -2.52 -12.35
N ALA A 22 2.27 -1.40 -12.98
CA ALA A 22 2.01 -0.08 -12.41
C ALA A 22 0.51 0.18 -12.21
N GLU A 23 -0.34 -0.15 -13.18
CA GLU A 23 -1.80 -0.06 -13.08
C GLU A 23 -2.34 -0.94 -11.96
N ARG A 24 -1.83 -2.16 -11.80
CA ARG A 24 -2.20 -3.07 -10.71
C ARG A 24 -1.84 -2.47 -9.34
N ARG A 25 -0.62 -1.97 -9.16
CA ARG A 25 -0.15 -1.33 -7.92
C ARG A 25 -1.00 -0.11 -7.57
N TRP A 26 -1.26 0.76 -8.54
CA TRP A 26 -2.18 1.90 -8.36
C TRP A 26 -3.59 1.44 -8.01
N GLY A 27 -4.08 0.37 -8.63
CA GLY A 27 -5.37 -0.24 -8.29
C GLY A 27 -5.47 -0.67 -6.83
N VAL A 28 -4.42 -1.28 -6.27
CA VAL A 28 -4.35 -1.64 -4.85
C VAL A 28 -4.41 -0.39 -3.96
N ILE A 29 -3.66 0.65 -4.30
CA ILE A 29 -3.58 1.90 -3.52
C ILE A 29 -4.93 2.62 -3.53
N VAL A 30 -5.55 2.79 -4.71
CA VAL A 30 -6.86 3.44 -4.84
C VAL A 30 -7.93 2.63 -4.12
N ALA A 31 -7.91 1.30 -4.22
CA ALA A 31 -8.83 0.44 -3.48
C ALA A 31 -8.65 0.58 -1.97
N ALA A 32 -7.41 0.62 -1.48
CA ALA A 32 -7.12 0.86 -0.07
C ALA A 32 -7.64 2.22 0.40
N MET A 33 -7.44 3.27 -0.39
CA MET A 33 -7.95 4.61 -0.07
C MET A 33 -9.48 4.67 -0.07
N ALA A 34 -10.13 4.00 -1.00
CA ALA A 34 -11.59 3.97 -1.11
C ALA A 34 -12.27 3.19 0.03
N ASN A 35 -11.59 2.18 0.59
CA ASN A 35 -12.13 1.32 1.64
C ASN A 35 -11.60 1.65 3.04
N GLY A 36 -10.59 2.52 3.14
CA GLY A 36 -9.98 2.94 4.38
C GLY A 36 -10.60 4.21 4.96
N LEU A 37 -10.28 4.50 6.22
CA LEU A 37 -10.58 5.79 6.83
C LEU A 37 -9.32 6.65 6.79
N LEU A 38 -9.34 7.72 5.99
CA LEU A 38 -8.14 8.53 5.76
C LEU A 38 -7.99 9.64 6.81
N SER A 39 -6.75 9.92 7.21
CA SER A 39 -6.38 11.05 8.06
C SER A 39 -4.95 11.48 7.75
N PRO A 40 -4.73 12.67 7.17
CA PRO A 40 -3.38 13.20 6.94
C PRO A 40 -2.54 13.20 8.22
N GLY A 41 -1.26 12.86 8.09
CA GLY A 41 -0.29 12.89 9.20
C GLY A 41 -0.35 11.72 10.17
N ARG A 42 -1.35 10.83 10.06
CA ARG A 42 -1.43 9.63 10.91
C ARG A 42 -0.73 8.45 10.23
N ARG A 43 0.57 8.29 10.49
CA ARG A 43 1.42 7.27 9.83
C ARG A 43 0.80 5.88 9.84
N PHE A 44 0.97 5.15 8.73
CA PHE A 44 0.32 3.86 8.55
C PHE A 44 0.77 2.84 9.61
N GLY A 45 2.07 2.75 9.88
CA GLY A 45 2.60 1.83 10.90
C GLY A 45 2.02 2.09 12.29
N SER A 46 1.88 3.35 12.70
CA SER A 46 1.25 3.72 13.96
C SER A 46 -0.22 3.29 14.03
N ALA A 47 -0.97 3.49 12.94
CA ALA A 47 -2.35 3.01 12.85
C ALA A 47 -2.46 1.48 12.94
N LEU A 48 -1.48 0.75 12.40
CA LEU A 48 -1.38 -0.71 12.59
C LEU A 48 -1.17 -1.05 14.07
N GLY A 49 -0.31 -0.32 14.78
CA GLY A 49 0.01 -0.56 16.19
C GLY A 49 -1.19 -0.47 17.13
N GLU A 50 -2.19 0.33 16.77
CA GLU A 50 -3.40 0.51 17.58
C GLU A 50 -4.42 -0.62 17.44
N ALA A 51 -4.43 -1.32 16.31
CA ALA A 51 -5.59 -2.11 15.87
C ALA A 51 -5.25 -3.50 15.30
N VAL A 52 -4.00 -3.74 14.92
CA VAL A 52 -3.59 -4.91 14.15
C VAL A 52 -2.61 -5.76 14.96
N PRO A 53 -2.90 -7.05 15.20
CA PRO A 53 -1.96 -7.94 15.88
C PRO A 53 -0.64 -8.05 15.12
N GLU A 54 0.47 -8.11 15.85
CA GLU A 54 1.85 -8.16 15.31
C GLU A 54 2.01 -9.25 14.23
N ALA A 55 1.48 -10.45 14.50
CA ALA A 55 1.56 -11.57 13.56
C ALA A 55 0.95 -11.25 12.18
N ARG A 56 -0.05 -10.36 12.11
CA ARG A 56 -0.65 -9.90 10.85
C ARG A 56 0.15 -8.79 10.20
N VAL A 57 0.75 -7.90 10.99
CA VAL A 57 1.68 -6.86 10.48
C VAL A 57 2.92 -7.51 9.87
N VAL A 58 3.53 -8.49 10.54
CA VAL A 58 4.66 -9.26 9.99
C VAL A 58 4.29 -9.96 8.69
N LYS A 59 3.07 -10.52 8.60
CA LYS A 59 2.57 -11.12 7.34
C LYS A 59 2.43 -10.08 6.23
N LEU A 60 1.90 -8.89 6.52
CA LEU A 60 1.80 -7.79 5.56
C LEU A 60 3.19 -7.37 5.07
N LEU A 61 4.13 -7.14 5.98
CA LEU A 61 5.46 -6.63 5.65
C LEU A 61 6.36 -7.67 4.99
N ARG A 62 6.03 -8.96 5.03
CA ARG A 62 6.72 -10.02 4.29
C ARG A 62 6.04 -10.41 2.98
N ALA A 63 4.87 -9.86 2.70
CA ALA A 63 4.13 -10.17 1.49
C ALA A 63 4.71 -9.40 0.31
N HIS A 64 4.64 -10.05 -0.85
CA HIS A 64 5.04 -9.54 -2.16
C HIS A 64 3.97 -9.86 -3.20
N ASP A 65 3.96 -9.16 -4.32
CA ASP A 65 3.09 -9.37 -5.47
C ASP A 65 1.60 -9.42 -5.06
N GLU A 66 0.87 -10.45 -5.53
CA GLU A 66 -0.55 -10.63 -5.23
C GLU A 66 -0.82 -10.88 -3.73
N ALA A 67 0.15 -11.46 -3.01
CA ALA A 67 0.03 -11.65 -1.58
C ALA A 67 0.04 -10.30 -0.84
N LEU A 68 0.85 -9.34 -1.31
CA LEU A 68 0.87 -7.99 -0.77
C LEU A 68 -0.46 -7.29 -0.99
N ALA A 69 -1.01 -7.36 -2.21
CA ALA A 69 -2.32 -6.80 -2.53
C ALA A 69 -3.43 -7.34 -1.60
N ASN A 70 -3.44 -8.64 -1.35
CA ASN A 70 -4.40 -9.27 -0.45
C ASN A 70 -4.18 -8.86 1.02
N ALA A 71 -2.93 -8.82 1.47
CA ALA A 71 -2.59 -8.41 2.83
C ALA A 71 -2.98 -6.95 3.09
N VAL A 72 -2.78 -6.06 2.13
CA VAL A 72 -3.21 -4.65 2.17
C VAL A 72 -4.73 -4.58 2.31
N ARG A 73 -5.48 -5.28 1.45
CA ARG A 73 -6.95 -5.30 1.52
C ARG A 73 -7.47 -5.73 2.89
N VAL A 74 -6.94 -6.83 3.42
CA VAL A 74 -7.35 -7.37 4.72
C VAL A 74 -7.03 -6.40 5.86
N THR A 75 -5.85 -5.80 5.82
CA THR A 75 -5.39 -4.87 6.85
C THR A 75 -6.20 -3.57 6.85
N VAL A 76 -6.43 -2.98 5.68
CA VAL A 76 -7.25 -1.77 5.52
C VAL A 76 -8.68 -2.01 6.00
N HIS A 77 -9.27 -3.16 5.63
CA HIS A 77 -10.60 -3.52 6.11
C HIS A 77 -10.66 -3.63 7.63
N GLN A 78 -9.63 -4.21 8.26
CA GLN A 78 -9.54 -4.28 9.72
C GLN A 78 -9.41 -2.90 10.38
N LEU A 79 -8.56 -2.01 9.84
CA LEU A 79 -8.44 -0.65 10.36
C LEU A 79 -9.78 0.09 10.28
N ALA A 80 -10.46 -0.02 9.12
CA ALA A 80 -11.76 0.60 8.91
C ALA A 80 -12.83 0.03 9.86
N SER A 81 -12.88 -1.28 10.08
CA SER A 81 -13.86 -1.91 10.98
C SER A 81 -13.65 -1.54 12.45
N GLN A 82 -12.43 -1.14 12.82
CA GLN A 82 -12.11 -0.62 14.16
C GLN A 82 -12.16 0.92 14.25
N GLY A 83 -12.57 1.62 13.19
CA GLY A 83 -12.65 3.08 13.17
C GLY A 83 -11.28 3.78 13.19
N VAL A 84 -10.19 3.05 12.90
CA VAL A 84 -8.83 3.59 12.91
C VAL A 84 -8.55 4.28 11.58
N ARG A 85 -8.09 5.53 11.67
CA ARG A 85 -7.72 6.34 10.50
C ARG A 85 -6.23 6.24 10.22
N PHE A 86 -5.82 6.43 8.97
CA PHE A 86 -4.41 6.45 8.59
C PHE A 86 -4.13 7.37 7.40
N ASP A 87 -2.88 7.78 7.25
CA ASP A 87 -2.33 8.46 6.09
C ASP A 87 -1.91 7.40 5.05
N PRO A 88 -2.42 7.45 3.80
CA PRO A 88 -2.15 6.41 2.81
C PRO A 88 -0.71 6.45 2.26
N PHE A 89 0.09 7.46 2.59
CA PHE A 89 1.42 7.65 2.00
C PHE A 89 2.35 6.45 2.22
N ASP A 90 2.49 5.97 3.46
CA ASP A 90 3.36 4.83 3.77
C ASP A 90 2.84 3.52 3.15
N LEU A 91 1.51 3.35 3.07
CA LEU A 91 0.88 2.22 2.38
C LEU A 91 1.16 2.27 0.88
N ALA A 92 1.06 3.46 0.27
CA ALA A 92 1.35 3.64 -1.15
C ALA A 92 2.82 3.35 -1.45
N ARG A 93 3.74 3.82 -0.60
CA ARG A 93 5.17 3.46 -0.72
C ARG A 93 5.37 1.96 -0.63
N LEU A 94 4.78 1.28 0.36
CA LEU A 94 4.89 -0.17 0.52
C LEU A 94 4.50 -0.93 -0.75
N VAL A 95 3.43 -0.49 -1.43
CA VAL A 95 2.96 -1.13 -2.67
C VAL A 95 3.82 -0.75 -3.88
N LEU A 96 4.26 0.50 -4.00
CA LEU A 96 5.02 0.97 -5.16
C LEU A 96 6.45 0.45 -5.18
N THR A 97 7.07 0.30 -4.01
CA THR A 97 8.46 -0.16 -3.86
C THR A 97 8.57 -1.69 -3.79
N ASP A 98 7.47 -2.45 -3.88
CA ASP A 98 7.53 -3.92 -3.83
C ASP A 98 8.44 -4.48 -4.94
N GLY A 99 9.50 -5.19 -4.52
CA GLY A 99 10.56 -5.71 -5.39
C GLY A 99 11.56 -4.67 -5.91
N ALA A 100 11.58 -3.45 -5.36
CA ALA A 100 12.58 -2.42 -5.64
C ALA A 100 13.65 -2.33 -4.54
N ASP A 101 14.79 -1.70 -4.85
CA ASP A 101 15.95 -1.61 -3.94
C ASP A 101 15.63 -0.93 -2.59
N ASP A 102 14.63 -0.05 -2.54
CA ASP A 102 14.25 0.71 -1.34
C ASP A 102 13.12 0.06 -0.52
N GLU A 103 12.68 -1.16 -0.88
CA GLU A 103 11.54 -1.81 -0.21
C GLU A 103 11.80 -2.09 1.28
N ASP A 104 13.02 -2.51 1.61
CA ASP A 104 13.40 -2.88 2.98
C ASP A 104 13.36 -1.67 3.91
N ASP A 105 13.71 -0.49 3.41
CA ASP A 105 13.66 0.75 4.18
C ASP A 105 12.21 1.17 4.45
N VAL A 106 11.34 1.04 3.45
CA VAL A 106 9.90 1.30 3.63
C VAL A 106 9.29 0.35 4.65
N ARG A 107 9.53 -0.96 4.51
CA ARG A 107 9.03 -2.00 5.43
C ARG A 107 9.53 -1.77 6.86
N ARG A 108 10.82 -1.43 7.02
CA ARG A 108 11.44 -1.13 8.31
C ARG A 108 10.83 0.10 8.98
N ASN A 109 10.61 1.18 8.23
CA ASN A 109 9.98 2.39 8.75
C ASN A 109 8.57 2.11 9.28
N ILE A 110 7.76 1.37 8.52
CA ILE A 110 6.40 0.97 8.94
C ILE A 110 6.46 0.11 10.21
N TYR A 111 7.41 -0.82 10.28
CA TYR A 111 7.59 -1.67 11.47
C TYR A 111 8.00 -0.87 12.71
N GLN A 112 8.91 0.09 12.55
CA GLN A 112 9.32 0.97 13.65
C GLN A 112 8.15 1.81 14.18
N ASP A 113 7.34 2.39 13.28
CA ASP A 113 6.14 3.14 13.66
C ASP A 113 5.10 2.29 14.37
N TYR A 114 4.97 1.02 13.96
CA TYR A 114 4.11 0.04 14.62
C TYR A 114 4.55 -0.18 16.07
N PHE A 115 5.83 -0.48 16.32
CA PHE A 115 6.33 -0.73 17.68
C PHE A 115 6.38 0.53 18.55
N ALA A 116 6.38 1.73 17.97
CA ALA A 116 6.28 2.96 18.73
C ALA A 116 4.92 3.13 19.44
N VAL A 117 3.88 2.45 18.95
CA VAL A 117 2.50 2.57 19.46
C VAL A 117 1.96 1.27 20.04
N ALA A 118 2.36 0.12 19.48
CA ALA A 118 1.89 -1.18 19.93
C ALA A 118 2.14 -1.34 21.45
N PRO A 119 1.13 -1.75 22.24
CA PRO A 119 1.33 -2.05 23.65
C PRO A 119 2.46 -3.08 23.77
N GLY A 120 3.43 -2.83 24.64
CA GLY A 120 4.46 -3.81 24.94
C GLY A 120 3.81 -5.16 25.24
N ALA A 121 4.27 -6.20 24.55
CA ALA A 121 3.82 -7.57 24.73
C ALA A 121 3.84 -8.00 26.20
#